data_AF-A0A6A5RG18-F1
#
_entry.id   AF-A0A6A5RG18-F1
#
_cell.length_a   1.000
_cell.length_b   1.000
_cell.length_c   1.000
_cell.angle_alpha   90.00
_cell.angle_beta   90.00
_cell.angle_gamma   90.00
#
_symmetry.space_group_name_H-M   'P 1'
#
loop_
_entity.id
_entity.type
_entity.pdbx_description
1 polymer ?
#
loop_
_entity_poly.entity_id
_entity_poly.type
_entity_poly.pdbx_seq_one_letter_code
_entity_poly.pdbx_strand_id
1 'polypeptide(L)'
;MGALLSLPITLLNFLLPFTKPGTPILQDLIHTIILCGTLYYAPQVAEWYNTRQLGNTTDGAGRDEDQDQNHGEDAQQAEPYDTRQESQRHHQPAFQPQIEDEDEAPIPQPGPLEPPAPQPPHAEQLVPDEGGAGPANERPRATPANRAIGAKKAKSLARKDQRRAYHEFHRQEAELRRLQDAEGRDEREAAAAAEKARRVAAEAEIREAERREREEVKAQRGREASEERGRRERVVESVRSQLVSRGAADLAEAAYTEGKDQLWVERLVRASGILSQSTAGEKVLITSQGWVVRVDKELMEMAYKEAEEAGDKREGKVEFGDFGEMLERAVRARGSR
;
A
#
# COMPACT_ATOMS: atom_id res chain seq x y z
N MET A 1 16.85 35.38 14.35
CA MET A 1 18.08 34.57 14.19
C MET A 1 18.12 33.92 12.80
N GLY A 2 18.15 34.70 11.71
CA GLY A 2 18.08 34.19 10.32
C GLY A 2 19.34 34.42 9.47
N ALA A 3 20.34 35.12 9.98
CA ALA A 3 21.53 35.50 9.21
C ALA A 3 22.63 34.42 9.15
N LEU A 4 22.56 33.40 10.02
CA LEU A 4 23.59 32.36 10.07
C LEU A 4 23.37 31.22 9.06
N LEU A 5 22.17 31.12 8.46
CA LEU A 5 21.85 30.11 7.45
C LEU A 5 22.00 30.60 6.00
N SER A 6 22.15 31.92 5.76
CA SER A 6 22.30 32.45 4.40
C SER A 6 23.72 32.30 3.82
N LEU A 7 24.74 32.29 4.68
CA LEU A 7 26.14 32.11 4.30
C LEU A 7 26.47 30.71 3.73
N PRO A 8 26.05 29.59 4.34
CA PRO A 8 26.31 28.27 3.76
C PRO A 8 25.59 28.09 2.42
N ILE A 9 24.39 28.67 2.25
CA ILE A 9 23.60 28.58 1.01
C ILE A 9 24.28 29.33 -0.14
N THR A 10 24.85 30.51 0.13
CA THR A 10 25.60 31.28 -0.88
C THR A 10 26.93 30.62 -1.24
N LEU A 11 27.61 29.98 -0.27
CA LEU A 11 28.83 29.22 -0.53
C LEU A 11 28.57 27.96 -1.38
N LEU A 12 27.45 27.27 -1.12
CA LEU A 12 27.00 26.11 -1.90
C LEU A 12 26.65 26.47 -3.35
N ASN A 13 25.97 27.60 -3.57
CA ASN A 13 25.69 28.12 -4.92
C ASN A 13 26.97 28.55 -5.67
N PHE A 14 28.06 28.85 -4.97
CA PHE A 14 29.36 29.18 -5.60
C PHE A 14 30.20 27.95 -5.93
N LEU A 15 30.08 26.87 -5.14
CA LEU A 15 30.83 25.62 -5.37
C LEU A 15 30.22 24.71 -6.44
N LEU A 16 28.94 24.89 -6.79
CA LEU A 16 28.26 24.06 -7.78
C LEU A 16 27.91 24.88 -9.05
N PRO A 17 28.81 24.97 -10.05
CA PRO A 17 28.60 25.78 -11.26
C PRO A 17 27.49 25.26 -12.21
N PHE A 18 26.67 24.28 -11.80
CA PHE A 18 25.63 23.66 -12.61
C PHE A 18 24.20 23.99 -12.16
N THR A 19 24.01 24.72 -11.06
CA THR A 19 22.66 25.06 -10.56
C THR A 19 22.10 26.27 -11.31
N LYS A 20 21.13 26.03 -12.19
CA LYS A 20 20.32 27.10 -12.80
C LYS A 20 19.50 27.78 -11.69
N PRO A 21 19.40 29.12 -11.61
CA PRO A 21 18.77 29.85 -10.50
C PRO A 21 17.23 29.70 -10.39
N GLY A 22 16.62 28.71 -11.08
CA GLY A 22 15.18 28.46 -11.09
C GLY A 22 14.77 27.07 -10.60
N THR A 23 15.70 26.17 -10.28
CA THR A 23 15.38 24.87 -9.66
C THR A 23 15.49 24.98 -8.14
N PRO A 24 14.54 24.43 -7.36
CA PRO A 24 14.62 24.47 -5.91
C PRO A 24 15.89 23.70 -5.47
N ILE A 25 16.81 24.37 -4.77
CA ILE A 25 18.11 23.84 -4.31
C ILE A 25 17.97 22.47 -3.62
N LEU A 26 16.84 22.24 -2.95
CA LEU A 26 16.51 20.98 -2.31
C LEU A 26 16.46 19.80 -3.31
N GLN A 27 15.94 20.03 -4.52
CA GLN A 27 15.89 19.02 -5.58
C GLN A 27 17.30 18.63 -6.00
N ASP A 28 18.19 19.59 -6.23
CA ASP A 28 19.58 19.30 -6.65
C ASP A 28 20.37 18.58 -5.54
N LEU A 29 20.11 18.93 -4.27
CA LEU A 29 20.64 18.20 -3.11
C LEU A 29 20.15 16.75 -3.06
N ILE A 30 18.84 16.52 -3.26
CA ILE A 30 18.28 15.16 -3.30
C ILE A 30 18.87 14.36 -4.45
N HIS A 31 18.99 14.93 -5.64
CA HIS A 31 19.59 14.26 -6.80
C HIS A 31 21.06 13.94 -6.56
N THR A 32 21.80 14.86 -5.92
CA THR A 32 23.20 14.64 -5.56
C THR A 32 23.34 13.51 -4.53
N ILE A 33 22.48 13.48 -3.50
CA ILE A 33 22.49 12.40 -2.49
C ILE A 33 22.14 11.06 -3.14
N ILE A 34 21.15 11.02 -4.02
CA ILE A 34 20.78 9.80 -4.76
C ILE A 34 21.93 9.34 -5.64
N LEU A 35 22.57 10.25 -6.40
CA LEU A 35 23.67 9.91 -7.30
C LEU A 35 24.93 9.47 -6.53
N CYS A 36 25.26 10.13 -5.42
CA CYS A 36 26.35 9.71 -4.54
C CYS A 36 26.04 8.36 -3.87
N GLY A 37 24.79 8.15 -3.44
CA GLY A 37 24.34 6.89 -2.87
C GLY A 37 24.42 5.74 -3.87
N THR A 38 23.94 5.94 -5.10
CA THR A 38 24.00 4.92 -6.14
C THR A 38 25.43 4.61 -6.56
N LEU A 39 26.30 5.61 -6.70
CA LEU A 39 27.73 5.38 -7.01
C LEU A 39 28.47 4.67 -5.87
N TYR A 40 28.13 4.97 -4.61
CA TYR A 40 28.72 4.30 -3.45
C TYR A 40 28.32 2.81 -3.39
N TYR A 41 27.06 2.48 -3.70
CA TYR A 41 26.56 1.10 -3.70
C TYR A 41 26.69 0.37 -5.05
N ALA A 42 27.07 1.05 -6.13
CA ALA A 42 27.23 0.46 -7.46
C ALA A 42 28.15 -0.77 -7.49
N PRO A 43 29.30 -0.79 -6.79
CA PRO A 43 30.15 -1.99 -6.76
C PRO A 43 29.45 -3.20 -6.13
N GLN A 44 28.70 -3.00 -5.04
CA GLN A 44 27.97 -4.07 -4.35
C GLN A 44 26.82 -4.61 -5.19
N VAL A 45 26.10 -3.74 -5.90
CA VAL A 45 25.03 -4.14 -6.82
C VAL A 45 25.60 -4.90 -8.01
N ALA A 46 26.74 -4.49 -8.54
CA ALA A 46 27.43 -5.18 -9.64
C ALA A 46 27.92 -6.57 -9.22
N GLU A 47 28.50 -6.71 -8.02
CA GLU A 47 28.89 -8.01 -7.46
C GLU A 47 27.69 -8.94 -7.30
N TRP A 48 26.60 -8.44 -6.72
CA TRP A 48 25.37 -9.22 -6.55
C TRP A 48 24.79 -9.70 -7.88
N TYR A 49 24.78 -8.84 -8.89
CA TYR A 49 24.28 -9.19 -10.22
C TYR A 49 25.16 -10.24 -10.92
N ASN A 50 26.48 -10.11 -10.80
CA ASN A 50 27.44 -11.10 -11.32
C ASN A 50 27.28 -12.46 -10.64
N THR A 51 27.14 -12.52 -9.31
CA THR A 51 26.89 -13.80 -8.62
C THR A 51 25.60 -14.48 -9.05
N ARG A 52 24.57 -13.70 -9.39
CA ARG A 52 23.27 -14.24 -9.81
C ARG A 52 23.29 -14.76 -11.25
N GLN A 53 24.06 -14.13 -12.15
CA GLN A 53 24.23 -14.61 -13.52
C GLN A 53 25.14 -15.84 -13.61
N LEU A 54 26.21 -15.91 -12.81
CA LEU A 54 27.13 -17.07 -12.78
C LEU A 54 26.51 -18.30 -12.09
N GLY A 55 25.65 -18.11 -11.09
CA GLY A 55 24.96 -19.22 -10.42
C GLY A 55 23.87 -19.89 -11.26
N ASN A 56 23.29 -19.20 -12.24
CA ASN A 56 22.22 -19.75 -13.07
C ASN A 56 22.71 -20.58 -14.27
N THR A 57 24.00 -20.57 -14.59
CA THR A 57 24.57 -21.34 -15.72
C THR A 57 25.27 -22.63 -15.30
N THR A 58 25.53 -22.85 -14.01
CA THR A 58 26.30 -24.00 -13.52
C THR A 58 25.47 -25.16 -12.96
N ASP A 59 24.19 -24.97 -12.62
CA ASP A 59 23.30 -26.04 -12.16
C ASP A 59 22.46 -26.71 -13.27
N GLY A 60 22.71 -26.35 -14.55
CA GLY A 60 22.02 -26.91 -15.71
C GLY A 60 22.84 -27.90 -16.56
N ALA A 61 24.11 -28.15 -16.23
CA ALA A 61 25.02 -29.01 -17.01
C ALA A 61 25.06 -30.45 -16.47
N GLY A 62 23.91 -31.09 -16.40
CA GLY A 62 23.82 -32.46 -15.88
C GLY A 62 22.52 -33.17 -16.23
N ARG A 63 22.07 -33.11 -17.49
CA ARG A 63 21.08 -34.09 -17.98
C ARG A 63 21.09 -34.25 -19.49
N ASP A 64 21.65 -35.40 -19.88
CA ASP A 64 21.32 -36.22 -21.06
C ASP A 64 21.69 -35.68 -22.45
N GLU A 65 22.97 -35.82 -22.79
CA GLU A 65 23.38 -36.24 -24.13
C GLU A 65 23.19 -37.77 -24.24
N ASP A 66 22.15 -38.22 -24.94
CA ASP A 66 22.21 -39.44 -25.74
C ASP A 66 21.03 -39.51 -26.72
N GLN A 67 21.37 -39.54 -28.03
CA GLN A 67 20.61 -40.06 -29.17
C GLN A 67 19.29 -39.35 -29.55
N ASP A 68 19.01 -39.01 -30.80
CA ASP A 68 19.29 -39.78 -31.99
C ASP A 68 19.22 -38.94 -33.27
N GLN A 69 19.86 -39.49 -34.29
CA GLN A 69 20.07 -39.00 -35.64
C GLN A 69 18.77 -38.68 -36.39
N ASN A 70 18.69 -37.55 -37.10
CA ASN A 70 18.18 -37.59 -38.48
C ASN A 70 18.55 -36.38 -39.34
N HIS A 71 18.66 -36.67 -40.63
CA HIS A 71 19.19 -35.94 -41.76
C HIS A 71 18.75 -34.49 -42.00
N GLY A 72 19.62 -33.78 -42.73
CA GLY A 72 19.21 -32.69 -43.59
C GLY A 72 20.38 -31.85 -44.06
N GLU A 73 21.18 -32.38 -44.98
CA GLU A 73 22.04 -31.56 -45.84
C GLU A 73 21.19 -30.50 -46.54
N ASP A 74 21.55 -29.23 -46.41
CA ASP A 74 21.63 -28.35 -47.57
C ASP A 74 22.50 -27.12 -47.26
N ALA A 75 23.64 -27.12 -47.93
CA ALA A 75 24.49 -25.96 -48.07
C ALA A 75 23.82 -24.99 -49.04
N GLN A 76 23.75 -23.71 -48.69
CA GLN A 76 24.29 -22.63 -49.54
C GLN A 76 24.11 -21.23 -48.94
N GLN A 77 25.20 -20.47 -49.10
CA GLN A 77 25.28 -19.03 -49.35
C GLN A 77 25.29 -18.06 -48.16
N ALA A 78 26.53 -17.61 -47.94
CA ALA A 78 26.96 -16.27 -47.56
C ALA A 78 25.99 -15.15 -47.98
N GLU A 79 25.81 -14.17 -47.09
CA GLU A 79 26.32 -12.80 -47.24
C GLU A 79 26.13 -12.05 -45.90
N PRO A 80 27.02 -11.11 -45.53
CA PRO A 80 26.92 -10.32 -44.30
C PRO A 80 26.19 -9.00 -44.60
N TYR A 81 25.09 -8.73 -43.90
CA TYR A 81 24.47 -7.40 -43.93
C TYR A 81 24.48 -6.72 -42.57
N ASP A 82 25.28 -5.68 -42.53
CA ASP A 82 25.33 -4.59 -41.57
C ASP A 82 24.04 -3.75 -41.70
N THR A 83 23.21 -3.74 -40.66
CA THR A 83 22.13 -2.75 -40.53
C THR A 83 22.13 -2.19 -39.12
N ARG A 84 23.05 -1.25 -38.92
CA ARG A 84 22.83 0.03 -38.23
C ARG A 84 21.34 0.43 -38.24
N GLN A 85 20.63 0.28 -37.12
CA GLN A 85 19.34 0.93 -36.94
C GLN A 85 19.37 1.82 -35.69
N GLU A 86 19.04 3.07 -35.99
CA GLU A 86 19.24 4.25 -35.19
C GLU A 86 18.32 4.33 -33.98
N SER A 87 18.83 5.03 -32.99
CA SER A 87 18.06 5.69 -31.94
C SER A 87 16.89 6.49 -32.51
N GLN A 88 15.67 6.18 -32.08
CA GLN A 88 14.64 7.21 -31.89
C GLN A 88 14.27 7.28 -30.42
N ARG A 89 14.91 8.26 -29.78
CA ARG A 89 14.43 8.92 -28.56
C ARG A 89 13.16 9.68 -28.90
N HIS A 90 12.07 9.37 -28.19
CA HIS A 90 11.03 10.36 -27.91
C HIS A 90 10.81 10.42 -26.40
N HIS A 91 11.34 11.50 -25.81
CA HIS A 91 10.75 12.25 -24.69
C HIS A 91 9.27 12.55 -25.03
N GLN A 92 8.26 12.64 -24.15
CA GLN A 92 8.13 12.95 -22.73
C GLN A 92 6.63 12.73 -22.32
N PRO A 93 6.11 13.22 -21.17
CA PRO A 93 5.66 12.44 -20.03
C PRO A 93 4.13 12.42 -19.81
N ALA A 94 3.61 11.45 -19.04
CA ALA A 94 2.45 11.64 -18.17
C ALA A 94 2.30 10.43 -17.24
N PHE A 95 2.93 10.47 -16.07
CA PHE A 95 2.44 9.71 -14.93
C PHE A 95 1.20 10.44 -14.41
N GLN A 96 0.02 10.06 -14.90
CA GLN A 96 -1.21 10.18 -14.13
C GLN A 96 -1.30 8.93 -13.25
N PRO A 97 -1.42 9.05 -11.92
CA PRO A 97 -1.95 7.96 -11.13
C PRO A 97 -3.46 7.96 -11.38
N GLN A 98 -3.88 7.25 -12.41
CA GLN A 98 -5.28 6.90 -12.60
C GLN A 98 -5.58 5.86 -11.50
N ILE A 99 -6.10 6.35 -10.37
CA ILE A 99 -6.84 5.53 -9.42
C ILE A 99 -8.16 5.25 -10.12
N GLU A 100 -8.15 4.24 -10.99
CA GLU A 100 -9.37 3.51 -11.28
C GLU A 100 -9.63 2.66 -10.04
N ASP A 101 -10.55 3.16 -9.21
CA ASP A 101 -11.46 2.30 -8.46
C ASP A 101 -12.20 1.44 -9.50
N GLU A 102 -11.51 0.42 -10.02
CA GLU A 102 -12.21 -0.74 -10.53
C GLU A 102 -12.87 -1.36 -9.30
N ASP A 103 -14.20 -1.20 -9.25
CA ASP A 103 -15.10 -2.15 -8.60
C ASP A 103 -14.78 -3.53 -9.16
N GLU A 104 -13.71 -4.14 -8.63
CA GLU A 104 -13.30 -5.50 -8.90
C GLU A 104 -14.42 -6.36 -8.33
N ALA A 105 -15.35 -6.72 -9.20
CA ALA A 105 -16.42 -7.64 -8.89
C ALA A 105 -15.81 -8.85 -8.20
N PRO A 106 -16.38 -9.30 -7.06
CA PRO A 106 -15.77 -10.33 -6.24
C PRO A 106 -15.54 -11.57 -7.09
N ILE A 107 -14.26 -11.96 -7.22
CA ILE A 107 -13.87 -13.25 -7.79
C ILE A 107 -14.69 -14.32 -7.03
N PRO A 108 -15.54 -15.11 -7.71
CA PRO A 108 -16.33 -16.14 -7.04
C PRO A 108 -15.35 -17.14 -6.42
N GLN A 109 -15.37 -17.21 -5.10
CA GLN A 109 -14.65 -18.24 -4.36
C GLN A 109 -15.10 -19.61 -4.90
N PRO A 110 -14.18 -20.55 -5.18
CA PRO A 110 -14.56 -21.92 -5.44
C PRO A 110 -15.27 -22.44 -4.19
N GLY A 111 -16.59 -22.62 -4.29
CA GLY A 111 -17.41 -23.13 -3.22
C GLY A 111 -16.94 -24.51 -2.75
N PRO A 112 -17.38 -24.96 -1.56
CA PRO A 112 -17.09 -26.29 -1.07
C PRO A 112 -17.54 -27.33 -2.11
N LEU A 113 -16.63 -28.22 -2.52
CA LEU A 113 -16.97 -29.40 -3.31
C LEU A 113 -18.13 -30.14 -2.63
N GLU A 114 -19.30 -30.12 -3.26
CA GLU A 114 -20.44 -30.93 -2.86
C GLU A 114 -20.03 -32.41 -2.81
N PRO A 115 -20.43 -33.16 -1.76
CA PRO A 115 -20.24 -34.60 -1.76
C PRO A 115 -21.03 -35.22 -2.93
N PRO A 116 -20.46 -36.25 -3.61
CA PRO A 116 -21.08 -36.84 -4.77
C PRO A 116 -22.47 -37.41 -4.44
N ALA A 117 -23.45 -37.06 -5.28
CA ALA A 117 -24.82 -37.55 -5.18
C ALA A 117 -24.87 -39.09 -5.22
N PRO A 118 -25.75 -39.73 -4.43
CA PRO A 118 -25.98 -41.16 -4.52
C PRO A 118 -26.57 -41.52 -5.89
N GLN A 119 -25.85 -42.37 -6.63
CA GLN A 119 -26.32 -42.89 -7.91
C GLN A 119 -27.61 -43.72 -7.73
N PRO A 120 -28.54 -43.67 -8.68
CA PRO A 120 -29.78 -44.44 -8.62
C PRO A 120 -29.49 -45.96 -8.71
N PRO A 121 -30.27 -46.80 -8.00
CA PRO A 121 -30.11 -48.24 -8.07
C PRO A 121 -30.47 -48.75 -9.46
N HIS A 122 -29.50 -49.36 -10.15
CA HIS A 122 -29.78 -50.16 -11.33
C HIS A 122 -30.67 -51.34 -10.93
N ALA A 123 -31.88 -51.35 -11.49
CA ALA A 123 -32.78 -52.47 -11.50
C ALA A 123 -32.15 -53.61 -12.31
N GLU A 124 -31.74 -54.70 -11.65
CA GLU A 124 -31.58 -55.99 -12.30
C GLU A 124 -32.73 -56.91 -11.88
N GLN A 125 -33.30 -57.53 -12.90
CA GLN A 125 -34.52 -58.30 -12.94
C GLN A 125 -34.53 -59.45 -11.93
N LEU A 126 -35.57 -59.45 -11.10
CA LEU A 126 -36.14 -60.64 -10.49
C LEU A 126 -36.67 -61.56 -11.61
N VAL A 127 -36.07 -62.74 -11.73
CA VAL A 127 -36.73 -63.90 -12.36
C VAL A 127 -37.19 -64.81 -11.21
N PRO A 128 -38.47 -65.14 -11.09
CA PRO A 128 -38.96 -66.09 -10.09
C PRO A 128 -38.83 -67.51 -10.64
N ASP A 129 -38.19 -68.40 -9.88
CA ASP A 129 -38.44 -69.84 -10.03
C ASP A 129 -38.83 -70.41 -8.67
N GLU A 130 -40.12 -70.73 -8.57
CA GLU A 130 -40.71 -71.51 -7.50
C GLU A 130 -40.24 -72.96 -7.65
N GLY A 131 -39.51 -73.45 -6.65
CA GLY A 131 -39.13 -74.85 -6.55
C GLY A 131 -39.08 -75.28 -5.10
N GLY A 132 -40.25 -75.46 -4.48
CA GLY A 132 -40.35 -76.08 -3.17
C GLY A 132 -39.89 -77.54 -3.18
N ALA A 133 -39.14 -77.95 -2.15
CA ALA A 133 -39.18 -79.30 -1.58
C ALA A 133 -38.18 -79.47 -0.41
N GLY A 134 -38.70 -79.56 0.81
CA GLY A 134 -38.32 -80.61 1.77
C GLY A 134 -37.12 -80.38 2.71
N PRO A 135 -37.26 -80.70 4.02
CA PRO A 135 -36.14 -80.77 4.95
C PRO A 135 -35.43 -82.13 4.77
N ALA A 136 -34.18 -82.11 4.32
CA ALA A 136 -33.37 -83.32 4.21
C ALA A 136 -32.02 -83.13 4.90
N ASN A 137 -31.86 -83.82 6.03
CA ASN A 137 -30.62 -84.13 6.72
C ASN A 137 -29.40 -84.23 5.77
N GLU A 138 -28.55 -83.21 5.70
CA GLU A 138 -27.21 -83.36 5.16
C GLU A 138 -26.28 -83.89 6.25
N ARG A 139 -26.13 -85.22 6.25
CA ARG A 139 -25.01 -85.90 6.92
C ARG A 139 -23.69 -85.16 6.60
N PRO A 140 -22.73 -85.05 7.53
CA PRO A 140 -21.41 -84.52 7.22
C PRO A 140 -20.81 -85.33 6.07
N ARG A 141 -20.79 -84.74 4.86
CA ARG A 141 -20.11 -85.33 3.71
C ARG A 141 -18.64 -85.39 4.09
N ALA A 142 -18.11 -86.62 4.15
CA ALA A 142 -16.69 -86.87 4.30
C ALA A 142 -15.92 -85.97 3.31
N THR A 143 -15.09 -85.08 3.86
CA THR A 143 -14.27 -84.16 3.10
C THR A 143 -13.53 -84.94 2.00
N PRO A 144 -13.56 -84.51 0.72
CA PRO A 144 -12.87 -85.19 -0.38
C PRO A 144 -11.34 -84.99 -0.32
N ALA A 145 -10.79 -84.78 0.87
CA ALA A 145 -9.39 -84.42 1.11
C ALA A 145 -8.42 -85.57 0.75
N ASN A 146 -8.89 -86.82 0.79
CA ASN A 146 -8.02 -88.01 0.62
C ASN A 146 -8.37 -88.87 -0.60
N ARG A 147 -8.92 -88.29 -1.68
CA ARG A 147 -8.97 -89.03 -2.96
C ARG A 147 -7.57 -89.02 -3.57
N ALA A 148 -7.05 -90.18 -3.98
CA ALA A 148 -5.78 -90.26 -4.71
C ALA A 148 -5.92 -89.52 -6.04
N ILE A 149 -5.51 -88.27 -6.06
CA ILE A 149 -5.54 -87.42 -7.24
C ILE A 149 -4.35 -87.84 -8.13
N GLY A 150 -4.61 -88.16 -9.40
CA GLY A 150 -3.54 -88.47 -10.35
C GLY A 150 -2.51 -87.34 -10.44
N ALA A 151 -1.24 -87.69 -10.66
CA ALA A 151 -0.09 -86.77 -10.56
C ALA A 151 -0.26 -85.43 -11.30
N LYS A 152 -0.90 -85.41 -12.48
CA LYS A 152 -1.17 -84.18 -13.24
C LYS A 152 -2.13 -83.23 -12.52
N LYS A 153 -3.18 -83.76 -11.90
CA LYS A 153 -4.19 -82.97 -11.17
C LYS A 153 -3.66 -82.52 -9.81
N ALA A 154 -2.79 -83.31 -9.17
CA ALA A 154 -2.07 -82.89 -7.96
C ALA A 154 -1.15 -81.67 -8.25
N LYS A 155 -0.38 -81.71 -9.35
CA LYS A 155 0.48 -80.59 -9.76
C LYS A 155 -0.32 -79.33 -10.14
N SER A 156 -1.46 -79.49 -10.80
CA SER A 156 -2.36 -78.37 -11.13
C SER A 156 -2.96 -77.72 -9.88
N LEU A 157 -3.40 -78.53 -8.91
CA LEU A 157 -3.90 -78.03 -7.63
C LEU A 157 -2.80 -77.32 -6.83
N ALA A 158 -1.59 -77.88 -6.75
CA ALA A 158 -0.46 -77.23 -6.08
C ALA A 158 -0.13 -75.85 -6.69
N ARG A 159 -0.17 -75.70 -8.02
CA ARG A 159 0.02 -74.39 -8.68
C ARG A 159 -1.11 -73.41 -8.39
N LYS A 160 -2.35 -73.89 -8.34
CA LYS A 160 -3.52 -73.05 -7.98
C LYS A 160 -3.44 -72.61 -6.52
N ASP A 161 -3.00 -73.49 -5.64
CA ASP A 161 -2.80 -73.21 -4.22
C ASP A 161 -1.65 -72.21 -4.00
N GLN A 162 -0.52 -72.37 -4.69
CA GLN A 162 0.57 -71.38 -4.71
C GLN A 162 0.10 -69.99 -5.16
N ARG A 163 -0.76 -69.91 -6.19
CA ARG A 163 -1.33 -68.63 -6.64
C ARG A 163 -2.25 -68.01 -5.59
N ARG A 164 -3.09 -68.81 -4.93
CA ARG A 164 -3.94 -68.33 -3.82
C ARG A 164 -3.10 -67.83 -2.66
N ALA A 165 -2.13 -68.62 -2.21
CA ALA A 165 -1.20 -68.26 -1.15
C ALA A 165 -0.44 -66.96 -1.48
N TYR A 166 0.00 -66.76 -2.72
CA TYR A 166 0.64 -65.53 -3.16
C TYR A 166 -0.32 -64.32 -3.07
N HIS A 167 -1.54 -64.44 -3.59
CA HIS A 167 -2.52 -63.34 -3.53
C HIS A 167 -3.00 -63.06 -2.10
N GLU A 168 -3.10 -64.07 -1.25
CA GLU A 168 -3.41 -63.93 0.16
C GLU A 168 -2.27 -63.25 0.92
N PHE A 169 -1.02 -63.64 0.65
CA PHE A 169 0.15 -62.97 1.20
C PHE A 169 0.18 -61.47 0.81
N HIS A 170 -0.06 -61.14 -0.45
CA HIS A 170 -0.15 -59.74 -0.90
C HIS A 170 -1.29 -58.97 -0.26
N ARG A 171 -2.44 -59.62 -0.03
CA ARG A 171 -3.56 -59.00 0.69
C ARG A 171 -3.18 -58.74 2.15
N GLN A 172 -2.55 -59.70 2.82
CA GLN A 172 -2.05 -59.57 4.19
C GLN A 172 -0.98 -58.49 4.30
N GLU A 173 -0.05 -58.39 3.34
CA GLU A 173 0.97 -57.33 3.30
C GLU A 173 0.34 -55.95 3.11
N ALA A 174 -0.65 -55.82 2.24
CA ALA A 174 -1.40 -54.58 2.05
C ALA A 174 -2.23 -54.20 3.28
N GLU A 175 -2.86 -55.16 3.96
CA GLU A 175 -3.57 -54.95 5.21
C GLU A 175 -2.63 -54.53 6.35
N LEU A 176 -1.45 -55.15 6.45
CA LEU A 176 -0.42 -54.77 7.41
C LEU A 176 0.08 -53.34 7.17
N ARG A 177 0.32 -52.93 5.91
CA ARG A 177 0.67 -51.56 5.56
C ARG A 177 -0.42 -50.56 5.95
N ARG A 178 -1.69 -50.88 5.67
CA ARG A 178 -2.83 -50.03 6.07
C ARG A 178 -2.93 -49.87 7.58
N LEU A 179 -2.67 -50.92 8.35
CA LEU A 179 -2.67 -50.86 9.81
C LEU A 179 -1.53 -49.98 10.34
N GLN A 180 -0.32 -50.12 9.80
CA GLN A 180 0.83 -49.26 10.16
C GLN A 180 0.59 -47.79 9.79
N ASP A 181 0.04 -47.52 8.62
CA ASP A 181 -0.30 -46.16 8.20
C ASP A 181 -1.41 -45.55 9.05
N ALA A 182 -2.40 -46.35 9.48
CA ALA A 182 -3.48 -45.92 10.36
C ALA A 182 -2.97 -45.60 11.78
N GLU A 183 -2.08 -46.43 12.34
CA GLU A 183 -1.48 -46.20 13.65
C GLU A 183 -0.63 -44.91 13.67
N GLY A 184 0.17 -44.66 12.63
CA GLY A 184 0.96 -43.43 12.50
C GLY A 184 0.19 -42.22 11.96
N ARG A 185 -1.09 -42.35 11.61
CA ARG A 185 -1.89 -41.25 11.06
C ARG A 185 -2.27 -40.27 12.15
N ASP A 186 -2.81 -40.78 13.26
CA ASP A 186 -3.30 -39.94 14.35
C ASP A 186 -2.17 -39.14 15.00
N GLU A 187 -0.97 -39.73 15.12
CA GLU A 187 0.21 -39.04 15.65
C GLU A 187 0.70 -37.91 14.73
N ARG A 188 0.71 -38.15 13.40
CA ARG A 188 1.08 -37.12 12.42
C ARG A 188 0.04 -36.01 12.34
N GLU A 189 -1.24 -36.36 12.41
CA GLU A 189 -2.34 -35.40 12.43
C GLU A 189 -2.32 -34.57 13.72
N ALA A 190 -2.07 -35.20 14.88
CA ALA A 190 -1.93 -34.50 16.15
C ALA A 190 -0.72 -33.55 16.17
N ALA A 191 0.43 -33.98 15.63
CA ALA A 191 1.62 -33.15 15.50
C ALA A 191 1.37 -31.94 14.57
N ALA A 192 0.76 -32.17 13.40
CA ALA A 192 0.41 -31.12 12.46
C ALA A 192 -0.63 -30.14 13.04
N ALA A 193 -1.61 -30.64 13.79
CA ALA A 193 -2.61 -29.82 14.46
C ALA A 193 -1.99 -28.95 15.57
N ALA A 194 -1.06 -29.49 16.36
CA ALA A 194 -0.35 -28.75 17.39
C ALA A 194 0.52 -27.64 16.80
N GLU A 195 1.21 -27.89 15.68
CA GLU A 195 1.97 -26.86 14.98
C GLU A 195 1.06 -25.78 14.39
N LYS A 196 -0.04 -26.18 13.74
CA LYS A 196 -1.03 -25.25 13.20
C LYS A 196 -1.62 -24.36 14.30
N ALA A 197 -1.90 -24.91 15.47
CA ALA A 197 -2.41 -24.14 16.61
C ALA A 197 -1.40 -23.08 17.07
N ARG A 198 -0.09 -23.40 17.09
CA ARG A 198 0.96 -22.42 17.43
C ARG A 198 1.04 -21.28 16.41
N ARG A 199 0.93 -21.60 15.12
CA ARG A 199 0.95 -20.60 14.05
C ARG A 199 -0.27 -19.68 14.12
N VAL A 200 -1.46 -20.25 14.32
CA VAL A 200 -2.70 -19.47 14.46
C VAL A 200 -2.65 -18.56 15.70
N ALA A 201 -2.11 -19.05 16.83
CA ALA A 201 -1.95 -18.23 18.02
C ALA A 201 -0.97 -17.06 17.78
N ALA A 202 0.17 -17.32 17.14
CA ALA A 202 1.14 -16.29 16.80
C ALA A 202 0.59 -15.26 15.80
N GLU A 203 -0.12 -15.71 14.76
CA GLU A 203 -0.77 -14.82 13.79
C GLU A 203 -1.88 -13.97 14.42
N ALA A 204 -2.63 -14.54 15.37
CA ALA A 204 -3.65 -13.79 16.11
C ALA A 204 -3.02 -12.69 16.99
N GLU A 205 -1.90 -12.99 17.65
CA GLU A 205 -1.15 -12.01 18.43
C GLU A 205 -0.58 -10.89 17.56
N ILE A 206 0.03 -11.23 16.42
CA ILE A 206 0.53 -10.24 15.45
C ILE A 206 -0.60 -9.35 14.94
N ARG A 207 -1.75 -9.94 14.57
CA ARG A 207 -2.92 -9.20 14.09
C ARG A 207 -3.49 -8.27 15.16
N GLU A 208 -3.49 -8.69 16.42
CA GLU A 208 -3.94 -7.84 17.52
C GLU A 208 -2.94 -6.70 17.79
N ALA A 209 -1.64 -6.96 17.76
CA ALA A 209 -0.61 -5.94 17.90
C ALA A 209 -0.70 -4.90 16.77
N GLU A 210 -0.83 -5.33 15.52
CA GLU A 210 -0.99 -4.44 14.36
C GLU A 210 -2.28 -3.60 14.46
N ARG A 211 -3.38 -4.18 14.94
CA ARG A 211 -4.61 -3.42 15.18
C ARG A 211 -4.41 -2.34 16.25
N ARG A 212 -3.74 -2.67 17.35
CA ARG A 212 -3.44 -1.72 18.43
C ARG A 212 -2.53 -0.58 17.93
N GLU A 213 -1.48 -0.90 17.18
CA GLU A 213 -0.58 0.11 16.60
C GLU A 213 -1.34 1.05 15.65
N ARG A 214 -2.19 0.50 14.78
CA ARG A 214 -3.04 1.32 13.89
C ARG A 214 -3.99 2.23 14.66
N GLU A 215 -4.58 1.74 15.74
CA GLU A 215 -5.46 2.53 16.60
C GLU A 215 -4.69 3.63 17.34
N GLU A 216 -3.48 3.37 17.83
CA GLU A 216 -2.62 4.34 18.49
C GLU A 216 -2.16 5.43 17.51
N VAL A 217 -1.71 5.05 16.30
CA VAL A 217 -1.33 6.01 15.25
C VAL A 217 -2.53 6.86 14.84
N LYS A 218 -3.70 6.26 14.68
CA LYS A 218 -4.94 6.99 14.37
C LYS A 218 -5.33 7.94 15.50
N ALA A 219 -5.21 7.52 16.75
CA ALA A 219 -5.50 8.34 17.92
C ALA A 219 -4.52 9.52 18.05
N GLN A 220 -3.23 9.29 17.84
CA GLN A 220 -2.22 10.34 17.89
C GLN A 220 -2.42 11.37 16.77
N ARG A 221 -2.61 10.92 15.52
CA ARG A 221 -2.94 11.81 14.39
C ARG A 221 -4.23 12.59 14.64
N GLY A 222 -5.24 11.95 15.23
CA GLY A 222 -6.49 12.60 15.63
C GLY A 222 -6.28 13.68 16.69
N ARG A 223 -5.44 13.41 17.70
CA ARG A 223 -5.07 14.39 18.73
C ARG A 223 -4.34 15.59 18.12
N GLU A 224 -3.29 15.35 17.36
CA GLU A 224 -2.51 16.41 16.68
C GLU A 224 -3.40 17.26 15.76
N ALA A 225 -4.29 16.63 14.98
CA ALA A 225 -5.24 17.33 14.13
C ALA A 225 -6.24 18.17 14.93
N SER A 226 -6.72 17.65 16.06
CA SER A 226 -7.64 18.40 16.95
C SER A 226 -6.95 19.59 17.62
N GLU A 227 -5.68 19.45 18.01
CA GLU A 227 -4.89 20.54 18.57
C GLU A 227 -4.60 21.61 17.52
N GLU A 228 -4.26 21.21 16.29
CA GLU A 228 -4.03 22.16 15.20
C GLU A 228 -5.31 22.91 14.85
N ARG A 229 -6.45 22.20 14.80
CA ARG A 229 -7.76 22.85 14.62
C ARG A 229 -8.06 23.83 15.76
N GLY A 230 -7.81 23.45 17.01
CA GLY A 230 -7.97 24.34 18.16
C GLY A 230 -7.08 25.58 18.08
N ARG A 231 -5.82 25.45 17.63
CA ARG A 231 -4.93 26.60 17.37
C ARG A 231 -5.51 27.53 16.31
N ARG A 232 -5.99 26.96 15.20
CA ARG A 232 -6.60 27.74 14.11
C ARG A 232 -7.82 28.52 14.62
N GLU A 233 -8.70 27.86 15.39
CA GLU A 233 -9.90 28.48 15.95
C GLU A 233 -9.54 29.62 16.92
N ARG A 234 -8.56 29.42 17.83
CA ARG A 234 -8.10 30.48 18.75
C ARG A 234 -7.53 31.69 18.03
N VAL A 235 -6.73 31.49 16.99
CA VAL A 235 -6.14 32.59 16.20
C VAL A 235 -7.23 33.39 15.51
N VAL A 236 -8.16 32.72 14.83
CA VAL A 236 -9.28 33.37 14.13
C VAL A 236 -10.16 34.13 15.11
N GLU A 237 -10.46 33.54 16.27
CA GLU A 237 -11.28 34.18 17.29
C GLU A 237 -10.56 35.38 17.94
N SER A 238 -9.27 35.26 18.22
CA SER A 238 -8.45 36.39 18.72
C SER A 238 -8.44 37.54 17.73
N VAL A 239 -8.18 37.27 16.44
CA VAL A 239 -8.19 38.30 15.39
C VAL A 239 -9.58 38.92 15.26
N ARG A 240 -10.65 38.11 15.28
CA ARG A 240 -12.03 38.61 15.25
C ARG A 240 -12.34 39.51 16.45
N SER A 241 -11.97 39.08 17.65
CA SER A 241 -12.19 39.85 18.88
C SER A 241 -11.43 41.18 18.88
N GLN A 242 -10.17 41.18 18.42
CA GLN A 242 -9.39 42.41 18.22
C GLN A 242 -10.03 43.32 17.16
N LEU A 243 -10.51 42.76 16.05
CA LEU A 243 -11.17 43.54 15.00
C LEU A 243 -12.48 44.19 15.49
N VAL A 244 -13.25 43.48 16.32
CA VAL A 244 -14.50 44.02 16.91
C VAL A 244 -14.21 45.11 17.93
N SER A 245 -13.25 44.88 18.84
CA SER A 245 -12.93 45.80 19.94
C SER A 245 -12.14 47.03 19.48
N ARG A 246 -11.10 46.85 18.69
CA ARG A 246 -10.13 47.88 18.30
C ARG A 246 -10.26 48.34 16.85
N GLY A 247 -11.00 47.62 16.00
CA GLY A 247 -11.06 47.90 14.57
C GLY A 247 -9.79 47.51 13.79
N ALA A 248 -8.76 46.99 14.48
CA ALA A 248 -7.53 46.51 13.87
C ALA A 248 -6.92 45.36 14.69
N ALA A 249 -6.25 44.43 14.00
CA ALA A 249 -5.55 43.30 14.59
C ALA A 249 -4.18 43.12 13.95
N ASP A 250 -3.14 42.93 14.77
CA ASP A 250 -1.77 42.66 14.31
C ASP A 250 -1.57 41.15 14.12
N LEU A 251 -1.32 40.72 12.86
CA LEU A 251 -1.10 39.30 12.57
C LEU A 251 0.27 38.81 13.05
N ALA A 252 1.25 39.70 13.22
CA ALA A 252 2.55 39.32 13.77
C ALA A 252 2.44 38.98 15.26
N GLU A 253 1.66 39.73 16.03
CA GLU A 253 1.37 39.44 17.44
C GLU A 253 0.60 38.12 17.60
N ALA A 254 -0.43 37.89 16.77
CA ALA A 254 -1.18 36.64 16.78
C ALA A 254 -0.30 35.43 16.40
N ALA A 255 0.62 35.61 15.44
CA ALA A 255 1.58 34.59 15.02
C ALA A 255 2.60 34.28 16.13
N TYR A 256 3.12 35.32 16.80
CA TYR A 256 4.03 35.18 17.93
C TYR A 256 3.40 34.40 19.09
N THR A 257 2.15 34.73 19.44
CA THR A 257 1.41 34.10 20.54
C THR A 257 1.24 32.60 20.35
N GLU A 258 1.03 32.13 19.12
CA GLU A 258 0.81 30.70 18.81
C GLU A 258 2.08 30.00 18.28
N GLY A 259 3.21 30.71 18.21
CA GLY A 259 4.48 30.19 17.73
C GLY A 259 4.45 29.78 16.25
N LYS A 260 3.79 30.57 15.42
CA LYS A 260 3.62 30.34 13.98
C LYS A 260 4.15 31.50 13.15
N ASP A 261 4.22 31.29 11.84
CA ASP A 261 4.60 32.33 10.90
C ASP A 261 3.44 33.27 10.60
N GLN A 262 3.74 34.54 10.38
CA GLN A 262 2.76 35.55 9.99
C GLN A 262 1.97 35.15 8.73
N LEU A 263 2.64 34.57 7.73
CA LEU A 263 2.01 34.08 6.50
C LEU A 263 1.00 32.95 6.76
N TRP A 264 1.24 32.11 7.79
CA TRP A 264 0.31 31.06 8.17
C TRP A 264 -0.97 31.66 8.75
N VAL A 265 -0.84 32.66 9.64
CA VAL A 265 -1.98 33.39 10.21
C VAL A 265 -2.74 34.15 9.11
N GLU A 266 -2.02 34.80 8.20
CA GLU A 266 -2.65 35.54 7.09
C GLU A 266 -3.48 34.61 6.18
N ARG A 267 -2.94 33.46 5.79
CA ARG A 267 -3.68 32.46 5.00
C ARG A 267 -4.90 31.95 5.75
N LEU A 268 -4.78 31.75 7.06
CA LEU A 268 -5.89 31.31 7.90
C LEU A 268 -7.00 32.37 7.98
N VAL A 269 -6.64 33.65 8.14
CA VAL A 269 -7.61 34.76 8.16
C VAL A 269 -8.29 34.95 6.80
N ARG A 270 -7.55 34.75 5.69
CA ARG A 270 -8.15 34.74 4.34
C ARG A 270 -9.13 33.58 4.18
N ALA A 271 -8.77 32.39 4.65
CA ALA A 271 -9.60 31.18 4.55
C ALA A 271 -10.82 31.19 5.48
N SER A 272 -10.76 31.89 6.63
CA SER A 272 -11.87 31.97 7.59
C SER A 272 -13.04 32.82 7.09
N GLY A 273 -12.86 33.56 5.99
CA GLY A 273 -13.89 34.41 5.41
C GLY A 273 -14.13 35.73 6.14
N ILE A 274 -13.30 36.10 7.14
CA ILE A 274 -13.41 37.39 7.86
C ILE A 274 -13.42 38.58 6.89
N LEU A 275 -12.62 38.51 5.82
CA LEU A 275 -12.56 39.56 4.80
C LEU A 275 -13.85 39.72 4.00
N SER A 276 -14.64 38.64 3.88
CA SER A 276 -15.88 38.61 3.10
C SER A 276 -17.11 39.00 3.93
N GLN A 277 -17.01 39.01 5.26
CA GLN A 277 -18.13 39.28 6.18
C GLN A 277 -18.46 40.78 6.32
N SER A 278 -18.09 41.59 5.34
CA SER A 278 -18.31 43.03 5.37
C SER A 278 -19.78 43.39 5.16
N THR A 279 -20.36 44.15 6.08
CA THR A 279 -21.69 44.74 5.93
C THR A 279 -21.64 45.95 4.98
N ALA A 280 -22.79 46.35 4.45
CA ALA A 280 -22.87 47.51 3.55
C ALA A 280 -22.37 48.78 4.26
N GLY A 281 -21.18 49.26 3.86
CA GLY A 281 -20.54 50.45 4.42
C GLY A 281 -19.29 50.18 5.26
N GLU A 282 -18.95 48.92 5.53
CA GLU A 282 -17.69 48.52 6.14
C GLU A 282 -16.82 47.79 5.12
N LYS A 283 -15.50 47.86 5.26
CA LYS A 283 -14.56 47.05 4.47
C LYS A 283 -13.42 46.55 5.35
N VAL A 284 -13.22 45.23 5.39
CA VAL A 284 -12.06 44.62 6.05
C VAL A 284 -10.97 44.30 5.03
N LEU A 285 -9.74 44.70 5.32
CA LEU A 285 -8.60 44.50 4.42
C LEU A 285 -7.33 44.13 5.19
N ILE A 286 -6.42 43.41 4.52
CA ILE A 286 -5.10 43.05 5.04
C ILE A 286 -4.07 44.00 4.42
N THR A 287 -3.29 44.68 5.25
CA THR A 287 -2.20 45.56 4.80
C THR A 287 -0.95 44.76 4.45
N SER A 288 -0.02 45.35 3.70
CA SER A 288 1.27 44.73 3.37
C SER A 288 2.17 44.48 4.58
N GLN A 289 1.94 45.22 5.68
CA GLN A 289 2.62 45.04 6.96
C GLN A 289 1.98 43.93 7.82
N GLY A 290 0.91 43.29 7.31
CA GLY A 290 0.19 42.21 7.95
C GLY A 290 -0.68 42.63 9.13
N TRP A 291 -1.36 43.77 8.98
CA TRP A 291 -2.46 44.17 9.85
C TRP A 291 -3.79 43.86 9.17
N VAL A 292 -4.76 43.36 9.92
CA VAL A 292 -6.16 43.29 9.48
C VAL A 292 -6.87 44.52 10.01
N VAL A 293 -7.41 45.34 9.12
CA VAL A 293 -8.03 46.63 9.47
C VAL A 293 -9.47 46.63 8.97
N ARG A 294 -10.40 47.01 9.85
CA ARG A 294 -11.79 47.31 9.50
C ARG A 294 -11.94 48.81 9.27
N VAL A 295 -12.25 49.17 8.04
CA VAL A 295 -12.57 50.53 7.64
C VAL A 295 -14.09 50.69 7.70
N ASP A 296 -14.56 51.40 8.71
CA ASP A 296 -15.97 51.76 8.90
C ASP A 296 -16.18 53.27 8.69
N LYS A 297 -17.46 53.69 8.74
CA LYS A 297 -17.84 55.09 8.56
C LYS A 297 -17.18 56.00 9.60
N GLU A 298 -17.11 55.56 10.86
CA GLU A 298 -16.52 56.33 11.95
C GLU A 298 -15.02 56.57 11.74
N LEU A 299 -14.28 55.54 11.32
CA LEU A 299 -12.86 55.67 11.00
C LEU A 299 -12.64 56.65 9.85
N MET A 300 -13.46 56.55 8.80
CA MET A 300 -13.38 57.47 7.66
C MET A 300 -13.74 58.90 8.05
N GLU A 301 -14.77 59.11 8.88
CA GLU A 301 -15.13 60.44 9.40
C GLU A 301 -14.01 61.07 10.21
N MET A 302 -13.31 60.29 11.05
CA MET A 302 -12.13 60.77 11.77
C MET A 302 -11.00 61.18 10.81
N ALA A 303 -10.72 60.36 9.80
CA ALA A 303 -9.68 60.67 8.80
C ALA A 303 -10.04 61.91 7.96
N TYR A 304 -11.30 62.08 7.56
CA TYR A 304 -11.75 63.26 6.83
C TYR A 304 -11.69 64.53 7.67
N LYS A 305 -12.07 64.46 8.95
CA LYS A 305 -11.95 65.60 9.85
C LYS A 305 -10.50 66.06 9.99
N GLU A 306 -9.57 65.11 10.13
CA GLU A 306 -8.13 65.44 10.19
C GLU A 306 -7.61 66.00 8.85
N ALA A 307 -8.14 65.51 7.74
CA ALA A 307 -7.82 66.02 6.40
C ALA A 307 -8.35 67.44 6.17
N GLU A 308 -9.54 67.78 6.67
CA GLU A 308 -10.08 69.14 6.63
C GLU A 308 -9.19 70.11 7.42
N GLU A 309 -8.83 69.75 8.67
CA GLU A 309 -7.95 70.57 9.51
C GLU A 309 -6.54 70.77 8.91
N ALA A 310 -6.04 69.77 8.17
CA ALA A 310 -4.78 69.87 7.45
C ALA A 310 -4.91 70.67 6.14
N GLY A 311 -6.04 70.52 5.44
CA GLY A 311 -6.37 71.21 4.21
C GLY A 311 -6.52 72.71 4.41
N ASP A 312 -7.14 73.16 5.50
CA ASP A 312 -7.27 74.58 5.85
C ASP A 312 -5.90 75.29 5.95
N LYS A 313 -4.85 74.56 6.31
CA LYS A 313 -3.47 75.06 6.37
C LYS A 313 -2.76 75.05 5.02
N ARG A 314 -3.26 74.30 4.04
CA ARG A 314 -2.65 74.02 2.73
C ARG A 314 -3.57 74.41 1.55
N GLU A 315 -4.38 75.46 1.71
CA GLU A 315 -5.29 75.98 0.66
C GLU A 315 -6.31 74.94 0.15
N GLY A 316 -6.79 74.07 1.04
CA GLY A 316 -7.79 73.04 0.74
C GLY A 316 -7.27 71.84 -0.05
N LYS A 317 -5.94 71.68 -0.20
CA LYS A 317 -5.34 70.55 -0.93
C LYS A 317 -4.69 69.56 0.04
N VAL A 318 -5.06 68.29 -0.11
CA VAL A 318 -4.46 67.16 0.61
C VAL A 318 -4.06 66.10 -0.43
N GLU A 319 -2.79 65.68 -0.43
CA GLU A 319 -2.33 64.62 -1.33
C GLU A 319 -2.78 63.26 -0.81
N PHE A 320 -2.88 62.26 -1.70
CA PHE A 320 -3.25 60.90 -1.31
C PHE A 320 -2.29 60.27 -0.28
N GLY A 321 -1.00 60.62 -0.35
CA GLY A 321 0.00 60.19 0.64
C GLY A 321 -0.31 60.74 2.03
N ASP A 322 -0.55 62.05 2.13
CA ASP A 322 -0.93 62.70 3.40
C ASP A 322 -2.22 62.10 3.98
N PHE A 323 -3.23 61.86 3.12
CA PHE A 323 -4.48 61.23 3.55
C PHE A 323 -4.27 59.80 4.04
N GLY A 324 -3.37 59.04 3.41
CA GLY A 324 -2.97 57.71 3.86
C GLY A 324 -2.36 57.73 5.26
N GLU A 325 -1.48 58.70 5.55
CA GLU A 325 -0.89 58.88 6.88
C GLU A 325 -1.94 59.30 7.94
N MET A 326 -2.91 60.12 7.58
CA MET A 326 -4.05 60.47 8.45
C MET A 326 -4.90 59.24 8.76
N LEU A 327 -5.21 58.43 7.74
CA LEU A 327 -5.95 57.18 7.93
C LEU A 327 -5.17 56.21 8.82
N GLU A 328 -3.86 56.08 8.63
CA GLU A 328 -3.00 55.26 9.49
C GLU A 328 -3.01 55.74 10.95
N ARG A 329 -2.91 57.06 11.17
CA ARG A 329 -3.02 57.65 12.52
C ARG A 329 -4.38 57.39 13.14
N ALA A 330 -5.47 57.53 12.40
CA ALA A 330 -6.81 57.22 12.87
C ALA A 330 -6.94 55.73 13.27
N VAL A 331 -6.38 54.81 12.47
CA VAL A 331 -6.35 53.36 12.80
C VAL A 331 -5.55 53.10 14.07
N ARG A 332 -4.35 53.68 14.20
CA ARG A 332 -3.49 53.54 15.39
C ARG A 332 -4.12 54.15 16.65
N ALA A 333 -4.79 55.30 16.51
CA ALA A 333 -5.48 55.97 17.61
C ALA A 333 -6.68 55.15 18.11
N ARG A 334 -7.34 54.39 17.23
CA ARG A 334 -8.39 53.45 17.60
C ARG A 334 -7.82 52.17 18.22
N GLY A 335 -6.74 51.65 17.64
CA GLY A 335 -6.09 50.41 18.10
C GLY A 335 -5.37 50.51 19.45
N SER A 336 -5.06 51.73 19.90
CA SER A 336 -4.42 52.01 21.19
C SER A 336 -5.40 52.25 22.35
N ARG A 337 -6.72 52.27 22.10
CA ARG A 337 -7.76 52.34 23.14
C ARG A 337 -8.10 50.95 23.70
#